data_AF-A0A7T1I567-F1
#
_entry.id   AF-A0A7T1I567-F1
#
_cell.length_a   1.000
_cell.length_b   1.000
_cell.length_c   1.000
_cell.angle_alpha   90.00
_cell.angle_beta   90.00
_cell.angle_gamma   90.00
#
_symmetry.space_group_name_H-M   'P 1'
#
loop_
_entity.id
_entity.type
_entity.pdbx_description
1 polymer ?
#
loop_
_entity_poly.entity_id
_entity_poly.type
_entity_poly.pdbx_seq_one_letter_code
_entity_poly.pdbx_strand_id
1 'polypeptide(L)'
;MSANKKRLSEQRIEYYGKCTFAKDAPGDTIAQDFYERLKTFRANSTSDRLVVSDEDLCHNRNDIFYTLVCNYSNEFNIKIVCYIREVVSYCISFYSFAAIWLCNRDSSPAFRNFVEYLDRQKAYIATYDLLTKLAKVLPNEDVIVRPFNFSQFREKKIDNDFFDILNVDATLFQSVEVQNISPTLKQAEKIYYVLSITSNRHVRVRARDLILQIRDECGPSITKDELDAVYERYRDYEMKIQRAFFNRGNEEQRYGRTYARWIQKIDGQEERVLNASEKHRILAAASLCVV
;
A
#
# COMPACT_ATOMS: atom_id res chain seq x y z
N MET A 1 21.11 -17.99 -5.99
CA MET A 1 19.78 -17.67 -6.57
C MET A 1 18.73 -18.20 -5.60
N SER A 2 17.73 -17.40 -5.18
CA SER A 2 16.69 -17.90 -4.26
C SER A 2 15.89 -19.03 -4.91
N ALA A 3 15.34 -19.94 -4.10
CA ALA A 3 14.55 -21.08 -4.59
C ALA A 3 13.42 -20.61 -5.53
N ASN A 4 12.71 -19.54 -5.16
CA ASN A 4 11.65 -18.97 -5.99
C ASN A 4 12.14 -18.43 -7.34
N LYS A 5 13.33 -17.81 -7.41
CA LYS A 5 13.89 -17.35 -8.70
C LYS A 5 14.18 -18.52 -9.64
N LYS A 6 14.63 -19.66 -9.09
CA LYS A 6 14.81 -20.89 -9.88
C LYS A 6 13.47 -21.38 -10.44
N ARG A 7 12.44 -21.45 -9.59
CA ARG A 7 11.10 -21.91 -9.97
C ARG A 7 10.42 -21.03 -11.02
N LEU A 8 10.59 -19.70 -10.92
CA LEU A 8 10.12 -18.78 -11.95
C LEU A 8 10.81 -19.06 -13.29
N SER A 9 12.14 -19.24 -13.29
CA SER A 9 12.89 -19.59 -14.50
C SER A 9 12.46 -20.94 -15.09
N GLU A 10 12.17 -21.94 -14.27
CA GLU A 10 11.67 -23.26 -14.71
C GLU A 10 10.30 -23.13 -15.43
N GLN A 11 9.50 -22.14 -15.03
CA GLN A 11 8.22 -21.80 -15.66
C GLN A 11 8.34 -20.73 -16.75
N ARG A 12 9.57 -20.40 -17.18
CA ARG A 12 9.88 -19.38 -18.20
C ARG A 12 9.32 -18.00 -17.83
N ILE A 13 9.41 -17.65 -16.55
CA ILE A 13 9.01 -16.36 -15.99
C ILE A 13 10.24 -15.64 -15.49
N GLU A 14 10.37 -14.40 -15.91
CA GLU A 14 11.39 -13.49 -15.45
C GLU A 14 10.79 -12.49 -14.45
N TYR A 15 11.44 -12.27 -13.31
CA TYR A 15 11.01 -11.27 -12.33
C TYR A 15 12.03 -10.13 -12.26
N TYR A 16 11.56 -8.91 -12.54
CA TYR A 16 12.40 -7.72 -12.50
C TYR A 16 12.32 -6.99 -11.15
N GLY A 17 11.13 -6.89 -10.55
CA GLY A 17 10.88 -6.06 -9.38
C GLY A 17 10.26 -4.71 -9.76
N LYS A 18 10.71 -3.63 -9.12
CA LYS A 18 10.18 -2.27 -9.30
C LYS A 18 10.69 -1.66 -10.61
N CYS A 19 9.82 -1.02 -11.38
CA CYS A 19 10.20 -0.33 -12.63
C CYS A 19 10.44 1.18 -12.44
N THR A 20 10.19 1.71 -11.26
CA THR A 20 10.42 3.11 -10.87
C THR A 20 11.67 3.26 -10.01
N PHE A 21 12.36 4.40 -10.15
CA PHE A 21 13.50 4.73 -9.30
C PHE A 21 13.06 5.08 -7.88
N ALA A 22 13.74 4.49 -6.89
CA ALA A 22 13.66 4.89 -5.48
C ALA A 22 15.08 5.07 -4.96
N LYS A 23 15.68 6.26 -5.16
CA LYS A 23 16.88 6.62 -4.38
C LYS A 23 16.51 7.49 -3.18
N ASP A 24 15.77 8.60 -3.33
CA ASP A 24 15.47 9.46 -2.16
C ASP A 24 14.10 10.18 -2.16
N ALA A 25 13.31 10.08 -3.23
CA ALA A 25 11.96 10.64 -3.36
C ALA A 25 11.22 9.85 -4.46
N PRO A 26 9.89 10.03 -4.64
CA PRO A 26 9.21 9.35 -5.73
C PRO A 26 9.87 9.75 -7.06
N GLY A 27 10.43 8.80 -7.81
CA GLY A 27 10.98 9.09 -9.14
C GLY A 27 9.88 9.55 -10.12
N ASP A 28 10.17 10.61 -10.88
CA ASP A 28 9.31 11.17 -11.93
C ASP A 28 9.49 10.46 -13.28
N THR A 29 10.20 9.33 -13.31
CA THR A 29 10.51 8.58 -14.53
C THR A 29 10.54 7.08 -14.28
N ILE A 30 10.28 6.31 -15.35
CA ILE A 30 10.63 4.89 -15.40
C ILE A 30 12.15 4.77 -15.52
N ALA A 31 12.73 3.81 -14.80
CA ALA A 31 14.17 3.64 -14.76
C ALA A 31 14.74 3.23 -16.14
N GLN A 32 15.87 3.80 -16.53
CA GLN A 32 16.47 3.54 -17.85
C GLN A 32 16.83 2.06 -18.04
N ASP A 33 17.30 1.42 -16.98
CA ASP A 33 17.62 -0.01 -16.96
C ASP A 33 16.36 -0.88 -17.17
N PHE A 34 15.17 -0.40 -16.79
CA PHE A 34 13.93 -1.10 -17.11
C PHE A 34 13.61 -1.07 -18.61
N TYR A 35 13.81 0.07 -19.29
CA TYR A 35 13.65 0.15 -20.74
C TYR A 35 14.65 -0.75 -21.48
N GLU A 36 15.91 -0.77 -21.03
CA GLU A 36 16.93 -1.69 -21.55
C GLU A 36 16.51 -3.14 -21.30
N ARG A 37 15.94 -3.42 -20.13
CA ARG A 37 15.41 -4.75 -19.81
C ARG A 37 14.31 -5.19 -20.76
N LEU A 38 13.34 -4.33 -21.06
CA LEU A 38 12.27 -4.63 -22.02
C LEU A 38 12.84 -4.95 -23.41
N LYS A 39 13.83 -4.18 -23.87
CA LYS A 39 14.50 -4.42 -25.16
C LYS A 39 15.22 -5.76 -25.18
N THR A 40 16.00 -6.07 -24.14
CA THR A 40 16.69 -7.36 -24.01
C THR A 40 15.68 -8.51 -23.91
N PHE A 41 14.60 -8.32 -23.15
CA PHE A 41 13.57 -9.33 -22.97
C PHE A 41 12.93 -9.70 -24.32
N ARG A 42 12.56 -8.68 -25.11
CA ARG A 42 12.00 -8.85 -26.46
C ARG A 42 12.96 -9.52 -27.43
N ALA A 43 14.23 -9.12 -27.43
CA ALA A 43 15.19 -9.58 -28.42
C ALA A 43 15.74 -10.99 -28.13
N ASN A 44 15.99 -11.28 -26.84
CA ASN A 44 16.92 -12.34 -26.46
C ASN A 44 16.43 -13.22 -25.30
N SER A 45 15.27 -12.97 -24.69
CA SER A 45 14.84 -13.78 -23.54
C SER A 45 14.33 -15.15 -23.96
N THR A 46 14.69 -16.17 -23.18
CA THR A 46 14.11 -17.51 -23.25
C THR A 46 12.81 -17.62 -22.44
N SER A 47 12.50 -16.58 -21.64
CA SER A 47 11.28 -16.48 -20.84
C SER A 47 10.10 -16.01 -21.69
N ASP A 48 8.91 -16.54 -21.39
CA ASP A 48 7.66 -16.15 -22.07
C ASP A 48 6.99 -14.96 -21.38
N ARG A 49 7.33 -14.70 -20.12
CA ARG A 49 6.67 -13.68 -19.29
C ARG A 49 7.70 -12.87 -18.50
N LEU A 50 7.42 -11.57 -18.39
CA LEU A 50 8.12 -10.66 -17.50
C LEU A 50 7.14 -10.16 -16.43
N VAL A 51 7.47 -10.39 -15.16
CA VAL A 51 6.71 -9.89 -14.01
C VAL A 51 7.42 -8.68 -13.43
N VAL A 52 6.66 -7.59 -13.33
CA VAL A 52 7.04 -6.34 -12.68
C VAL A 52 6.11 -6.14 -11.51
N SER A 53 6.66 -5.80 -10.36
CA SER A 53 5.90 -5.49 -9.15
C SER A 53 6.41 -4.17 -8.63
N ASP A 54 5.54 -3.16 -8.64
CA ASP A 54 5.88 -1.83 -8.17
C ASP A 54 4.83 -1.31 -7.21
N GLU A 55 5.31 -0.63 -6.19
CA GLU A 55 4.52 0.05 -5.18
C GLU A 55 4.55 1.54 -5.55
N ASP A 56 3.51 2.31 -5.22
CA ASP A 56 3.47 3.77 -5.45
C ASP A 56 3.30 4.26 -6.90
N LEU A 57 2.98 3.41 -7.88
CA LEU A 57 2.61 3.87 -9.24
C LEU A 57 1.42 4.86 -9.22
N CYS A 58 0.58 4.76 -8.20
CA CYS A 58 -0.60 5.60 -8.02
C CYS A 58 -0.29 6.92 -7.31
N HIS A 59 0.94 7.14 -6.83
CA HIS A 59 1.34 8.33 -6.08
C HIS A 59 2.10 9.30 -6.99
N ASN A 60 1.35 10.03 -7.83
CA ASN A 60 1.86 11.03 -8.80
C ASN A 60 2.54 10.45 -10.06
N ARG A 61 2.47 9.13 -10.31
CA ARG A 61 3.12 8.49 -11.47
C ARG A 61 2.16 7.93 -12.51
N ASN A 62 0.87 8.24 -12.40
CA ASN A 62 -0.18 7.71 -13.26
C ASN A 62 0.13 7.89 -14.75
N ASP A 63 0.52 9.10 -15.15
CA ASP A 63 0.72 9.42 -16.56
C ASP A 63 2.01 8.77 -17.11
N ILE A 64 3.04 8.64 -16.28
CA ILE A 64 4.30 7.97 -16.64
C ILE A 64 4.04 6.48 -16.90
N PHE A 65 3.33 5.82 -15.98
CA PHE A 65 3.01 4.39 -16.13
C PHE A 65 2.03 4.14 -17.26
N TYR A 66 1.01 4.99 -17.41
CA TYR A 66 0.10 4.94 -18.55
C TYR A 66 0.83 5.09 -19.89
N THR A 67 1.76 6.04 -19.99
CA THR A 67 2.59 6.25 -21.19
C THR A 67 3.45 5.04 -21.49
N LEU A 68 4.08 4.44 -20.47
CA LEU A 68 4.83 3.19 -20.61
C LEU A 68 3.95 2.08 -21.21
N VAL A 69 2.74 1.87 -20.67
CA VAL A 69 1.82 0.85 -21.18
C VAL A 69 1.43 1.13 -22.63
N CYS A 70 1.08 2.37 -22.98
CA CYS A 70 0.72 2.73 -24.35
C CYS A 70 1.86 2.51 -25.36
N ASN A 71 3.10 2.82 -24.96
CA ASN A 71 4.26 2.67 -25.84
C ASN A 71 4.58 1.20 -26.13
N TYR A 72 4.21 0.30 -25.22
CA TYR A 72 4.60 -1.10 -25.26
C TYR A 72 3.44 -2.09 -25.49
N SER A 73 2.20 -1.62 -25.53
CA SER A 73 1.01 -2.47 -25.74
C SER A 73 0.97 -3.15 -27.10
N ASN A 74 1.65 -2.59 -28.10
CA ASN A 74 1.78 -3.21 -29.43
C ASN A 74 2.93 -4.23 -29.50
N GLU A 75 3.84 -4.22 -28.51
CA GLU A 75 5.00 -5.10 -28.46
C GLU A 75 4.79 -6.28 -27.51
N PHE A 76 3.97 -6.09 -26.48
CA PHE A 76 3.72 -7.06 -25.42
C PHE A 76 2.23 -7.24 -25.15
N ASN A 77 1.84 -8.46 -24.79
CA ASN A 77 0.55 -8.69 -24.15
C ASN A 77 0.66 -8.27 -22.67
N ILE A 78 0.21 -7.06 -22.35
CA ILE A 78 0.34 -6.45 -21.03
C ILE A 78 -0.90 -6.77 -20.19
N LYS A 79 -0.68 -7.41 -19.04
CA LYS A 79 -1.69 -7.58 -18.00
C LYS A 79 -1.35 -6.74 -16.77
N ILE A 80 -2.36 -6.05 -16.25
CA ILE A 80 -2.30 -5.25 -15.03
C ILE A 80 -3.11 -5.95 -13.96
N VAL A 81 -2.46 -6.35 -12.87
CA VAL A 81 -3.14 -6.90 -11.68
C VAL A 81 -2.99 -5.92 -10.54
N CYS A 82 -4.11 -5.41 -10.02
CA CYS A 82 -4.13 -4.44 -8.93
C CYS A 82 -5.00 -4.93 -7.77
N TYR A 83 -4.43 -4.99 -6.58
CA TYR A 83 -5.16 -5.29 -5.36
C TYR A 83 -5.54 -4.00 -4.64
N ILE A 84 -6.84 -3.71 -4.59
CA ILE A 84 -7.38 -2.53 -3.90
C ILE A 84 -7.85 -2.92 -2.51
N ARG A 85 -7.29 -2.25 -1.50
CA ARG A 85 -7.73 -2.39 -0.11
C ARG A 85 -8.94 -1.49 0.16
N GLU A 86 -9.82 -1.91 1.05
CA GLU A 86 -10.92 -1.08 1.57
C GLU A 86 -10.39 0.25 2.12
N VAL A 87 -11.09 1.35 1.83
CA VAL A 87 -10.55 2.71 1.97
C VAL A 87 -10.10 3.08 3.38
N VAL A 88 -10.84 2.72 4.43
CA VAL A 88 -10.42 3.00 5.81
C VAL A 88 -9.15 2.21 6.15
N SER A 89 -9.15 0.91 5.83
CA SER A 89 -8.00 0.03 6.00
C SER A 89 -6.76 0.51 5.22
N TYR A 90 -6.97 1.10 4.03
CA TYR A 90 -5.93 1.73 3.23
C TYR A 90 -5.36 2.97 3.92
N CYS A 91 -6.21 3.93 4.29
CA CYS A 91 -5.80 5.17 4.95
C CYS A 91 -5.02 4.91 6.24
N ILE A 92 -5.50 3.98 7.08
CA ILE A 92 -4.81 3.57 8.30
C ILE A 92 -3.44 2.98 7.99
N SER A 93 -3.38 2.01 7.07
CA SER A 93 -2.11 1.36 6.69
C SER A 93 -1.10 2.36 6.16
N PHE A 94 -1.56 3.32 5.35
CA PHE A 94 -0.69 4.30 4.72
C PHE A 94 -0.17 5.34 5.73
N TYR A 95 -1.02 5.81 6.66
CA TYR A 95 -0.61 6.67 7.77
C TYR A 95 0.40 5.97 8.68
N SER A 96 0.15 4.70 9.03
CA SER A 96 1.05 3.85 9.81
C SER A 96 2.42 3.72 9.16
N PHE A 97 2.46 3.52 7.84
CA PHE A 97 3.70 3.47 7.08
C PHE A 97 4.44 4.82 7.08
N ALA A 98 3.72 5.93 6.86
CA ALA A 98 4.30 7.27 6.86
C ALA A 98 4.94 7.63 8.21
N ALA A 99 4.33 7.23 9.33
CA ALA A 99 4.89 7.42 10.67
C ALA A 99 6.28 6.81 10.80
N ILE A 100 6.44 5.54 10.42
CA ILE A 100 7.72 4.82 10.48
C ILE A 100 8.75 5.44 9.54
N TRP A 101 8.33 5.76 8.32
CA TRP A 101 9.23 6.27 7.31
C TRP A 101 9.83 7.63 7.70
N LEU A 102 9.02 8.52 8.28
CA LEU A 102 9.48 9.82 8.76
C LEU A 102 10.48 9.73 9.92
N CYS A 103 10.47 8.67 10.73
CA CYS A 103 11.49 8.47 11.78
C CYS A 103 12.90 8.37 11.23
N ASN A 104 13.05 7.91 9.99
CA ASN A 104 14.35 7.77 9.34
C ASN A 104 14.82 9.06 8.65
N ARG A 105 14.06 10.16 8.75
CA ARG A 105 14.35 11.45 8.12
C ARG A 105 14.54 12.55 9.16
N ASP A 106 15.33 13.55 8.79
CA ASP A 106 15.56 14.75 9.62
C ASP A 106 14.45 15.81 9.46
N SER A 107 13.39 15.49 8.71
CA SER A 107 12.29 16.41 8.44
C SER A 107 11.21 16.34 9.52
N SER A 108 10.65 17.49 9.90
CA SER A 108 9.44 17.54 10.73
C SER A 108 8.22 16.94 9.99
N PRO A 109 7.25 16.37 10.72
CA PRO A 109 6.05 15.85 10.10
C PRO A 109 5.28 16.99 9.43
N ALA A 110 4.82 16.76 8.21
CA ALA A 110 4.14 17.79 7.42
C ALA A 110 2.66 17.98 7.81
N PHE A 111 2.15 17.16 8.72
CA PHE A 111 0.77 17.13 9.20
C PHE A 111 0.75 16.72 10.68
N ARG A 112 -0.30 17.15 11.39
CA ARG A 112 -0.39 17.03 12.85
C ARG A 112 -1.11 15.77 13.31
N ASN A 113 -2.03 15.25 12.49
CA ASN A 113 -2.89 14.13 12.85
C ASN A 113 -3.34 13.34 11.61
N PHE A 114 -4.11 12.28 11.86
CA PHE A 114 -4.66 11.41 10.83
C PHE A 114 -5.58 12.14 9.86
N VAL A 115 -6.46 13.04 10.31
CA VAL A 115 -7.39 13.77 9.43
C VAL A 115 -6.65 14.70 8.46
N GLU A 116 -5.71 15.50 8.96
CA GLU A 116 -4.88 16.38 8.10
C GLU A 116 -4.05 15.57 7.08
N TYR A 117 -3.69 14.33 7.43
CA TYR A 117 -3.02 13.44 6.49
C TYR A 117 -3.92 13.04 5.32
N LEU A 118 -5.20 12.77 5.58
CA LEU A 118 -6.17 12.40 4.54
C LEU A 118 -6.27 13.46 3.45
N ASP A 119 -6.20 14.75 3.81
CA ASP A 119 -6.32 15.87 2.87
C ASP A 119 -5.13 15.96 1.89
N ARG A 120 -3.97 15.46 2.31
CA ARG A 120 -2.76 15.46 1.48
C ARG A 120 -2.66 14.22 0.61
N GLN A 121 -3.31 13.14 1.03
CA GLN A 121 -3.21 11.89 0.31
C GLN A 121 -4.20 11.85 -0.86
N LYS A 122 -3.68 11.76 -2.09
CA LYS A 122 -4.49 11.62 -3.31
C LYS A 122 -4.36 10.27 -3.97
N ALA A 123 -3.53 9.38 -3.42
CA ALA A 123 -3.21 8.14 -4.11
C ALA A 123 -4.40 7.20 -4.29
N TYR A 124 -5.35 7.12 -3.34
CA TYR A 124 -6.55 6.30 -3.52
C TYR A 124 -7.36 6.74 -4.76
N ILE A 125 -7.51 8.06 -4.92
CA ILE A 125 -8.17 8.69 -6.07
C ILE A 125 -7.36 8.43 -7.34
N ALA A 126 -6.06 8.66 -7.29
CA ALA A 126 -5.16 8.46 -8.42
C ALA A 126 -5.12 6.98 -8.87
N THR A 127 -5.25 6.01 -7.96
CA THR A 127 -5.38 4.59 -8.32
C THR A 127 -6.60 4.37 -9.22
N TYR A 128 -7.76 4.90 -8.83
CA TYR A 128 -8.97 4.80 -9.66
C TYR A 128 -8.77 5.43 -11.04
N ASP A 129 -8.19 6.63 -11.09
CA ASP A 129 -7.96 7.35 -12.34
C ASP A 129 -6.99 6.58 -13.26
N LEU A 130 -5.92 6.01 -12.71
CA LEU A 130 -4.96 5.19 -13.45
C LEU A 130 -5.62 3.93 -14.02
N LEU A 131 -6.32 3.16 -13.18
CA LEU A 131 -6.98 1.93 -13.61
C LEU A 131 -8.03 2.20 -14.68
N THR A 132 -8.79 3.29 -14.55
CA THR A 132 -9.78 3.69 -15.56
C THR A 132 -9.14 4.15 -16.86
N LYS A 133 -7.98 4.83 -16.81
CA LYS A 133 -7.20 5.17 -18.01
C LYS A 133 -6.66 3.90 -18.70
N LEU A 134 -6.10 2.96 -17.94
CA LEU A 134 -5.57 1.70 -18.46
C LEU A 134 -6.67 0.84 -19.09
N ALA A 135 -7.84 0.76 -18.47
CA ALA A 135 -8.99 0.01 -19.00
C ALA A 135 -9.57 0.58 -20.31
N LYS A 136 -9.15 1.79 -20.74
CA LYS A 136 -9.52 2.36 -22.05
C LYS A 136 -8.57 1.94 -23.17
N VAL A 137 -7.36 1.52 -22.85
CA VAL A 137 -6.30 1.20 -23.84
C VAL A 137 -5.94 -0.28 -23.87
N LEU A 138 -6.22 -1.00 -22.79
CA LEU A 138 -6.07 -2.45 -22.71
C LEU A 138 -7.44 -3.13 -22.81
N PRO A 139 -7.49 -4.40 -23.27
CA PRO A 139 -8.67 -5.23 -23.14
C PRO A 139 -9.16 -5.29 -21.68
N ASN A 140 -10.47 -5.40 -21.47
CA ASN A 140 -11.07 -5.39 -20.13
C ASN A 140 -10.54 -6.55 -19.27
N GLU A 141 -10.30 -7.70 -19.88
CA GLU A 141 -9.74 -8.90 -19.25
C GLU A 141 -8.28 -8.74 -18.79
N ASP A 142 -7.57 -7.72 -19.30
CA ASP A 142 -6.16 -7.48 -19.00
C ASP A 142 -5.96 -6.40 -17.91
N VAL A 143 -7.03 -5.73 -17.46
CA VAL A 143 -7.02 -4.87 -16.27
C VAL A 143 -7.79 -5.54 -15.13
N ILE A 144 -7.07 -6.33 -14.35
CA ILE A 144 -7.62 -7.21 -13.33
C ILE A 144 -7.52 -6.52 -11.98
N VAL A 145 -8.65 -6.09 -11.45
CA VAL A 145 -8.74 -5.45 -10.14
C VAL A 145 -9.35 -6.43 -9.15
N ARG A 146 -8.66 -6.66 -8.03
CA ARG A 146 -9.08 -7.57 -6.96
C ARG A 146 -9.21 -6.81 -5.64
N PRO A 147 -10.20 -7.14 -4.79
CA PRO A 147 -10.17 -6.66 -3.41
C PRO A 147 -8.99 -7.30 -2.65
N PHE A 148 -8.26 -6.51 -1.88
CA PHE A 148 -7.23 -7.02 -0.98
C PHE A 148 -7.89 -7.62 0.26
N ASN A 149 -8.25 -8.91 0.17
CA ASN A 149 -8.87 -9.65 1.26
C ASN A 149 -8.33 -11.08 1.32
N PHE A 150 -7.52 -11.37 2.35
CA PHE A 150 -6.94 -12.69 2.58
C PHE A 150 -7.97 -13.81 2.64
N SER A 151 -9.20 -13.56 3.10
CA SER A 151 -10.23 -14.60 3.13
C SER A 151 -10.70 -15.04 1.74
N GLN A 152 -10.39 -14.25 0.71
CA GLN A 152 -10.78 -14.52 -0.68
C GLN A 152 -9.61 -15.08 -1.50
N PHE A 153 -8.38 -15.00 -1.00
CA PHE A 153 -7.22 -15.55 -1.68
C PHE A 153 -7.14 -17.07 -1.48
N ARG A 154 -6.68 -17.78 -2.52
CA ARG A 154 -6.38 -19.21 -2.41
C ARG A 154 -5.35 -19.46 -1.32
N GLU A 155 -5.68 -20.37 -0.40
CA GLU A 155 -4.86 -20.68 0.80
C GLU A 155 -4.55 -19.45 1.67
N LYS A 156 -5.32 -18.37 1.53
CA LYS A 156 -5.13 -17.09 2.22
C LYS A 156 -3.80 -16.39 1.89
N LYS A 157 -3.22 -16.63 0.71
CA LYS A 157 -1.96 -15.99 0.28
C LYS A 157 -2.12 -15.24 -1.04
N ILE A 158 -1.59 -14.02 -1.09
CA ILE A 158 -1.72 -13.13 -2.26
C ILE A 158 -0.92 -13.62 -3.48
N ASP A 159 0.23 -14.24 -3.26
CA ASP A 159 1.06 -14.83 -4.31
C ASP A 159 0.30 -15.94 -5.04
N ASN A 160 -0.40 -16.80 -4.32
CA ASN A 160 -1.26 -17.83 -4.93
C ASN A 160 -2.34 -17.22 -5.83
N ASP A 161 -3.08 -16.21 -5.35
CA ASP A 161 -4.10 -15.52 -6.17
C ASP A 161 -3.48 -14.85 -7.40
N PHE A 162 -2.32 -14.20 -7.25
CA PHE A 162 -1.62 -13.54 -8.35
C PHE A 162 -1.14 -14.55 -9.41
N PHE A 163 -0.52 -15.64 -9.01
CA PHE A 163 -0.04 -16.66 -9.96
C PHE A 163 -1.18 -17.46 -10.60
N ASP A 164 -2.29 -17.68 -9.88
CA ASP A 164 -3.50 -18.27 -10.46
C ASP A 164 -4.05 -17.38 -11.60
N ILE A 165 -4.06 -16.04 -11.42
CA ILE A 165 -4.44 -15.08 -12.49
C ILE A 165 -3.53 -15.22 -13.72
N LEU A 166 -2.25 -15.50 -13.51
CA LEU A 166 -1.28 -15.69 -14.58
C LEU A 166 -1.30 -17.10 -15.20
N ASN A 167 -2.13 -18.01 -14.69
CA ASN A 167 -2.12 -19.44 -15.00
C ASN A 167 -0.75 -20.09 -14.77
N VAL A 168 -0.12 -19.75 -13.64
CA VAL A 168 1.18 -20.23 -13.21
C VAL A 168 0.98 -21.12 -12.00
N ASP A 169 1.65 -22.27 -11.96
CA ASP A 169 1.54 -23.17 -10.82
C ASP A 169 2.26 -22.58 -9.61
N ALA A 170 1.46 -22.08 -8.66
CA ALA A 170 1.94 -21.45 -7.45
C ALA A 170 2.48 -22.44 -6.41
N THR A 171 2.12 -23.72 -6.51
CA THR A 171 2.49 -24.76 -5.52
C THR A 171 4.01 -25.00 -5.46
N LEU A 172 4.72 -24.58 -6.50
CA LEU A 172 6.17 -24.71 -6.61
C LEU A 172 6.93 -23.62 -5.84
N PHE A 173 6.26 -22.53 -5.43
CA PHE A 173 6.90 -21.42 -4.74
C PHE A 173 6.91 -21.62 -3.23
N GLN A 174 8.04 -21.31 -2.61
CA GLN A 174 8.12 -21.17 -1.16
C GLN A 174 7.50 -19.83 -0.79
N SER A 175 6.44 -19.83 0.03
CA SER A 175 5.88 -18.58 0.53
C SER A 175 6.94 -17.82 1.32
N VAL A 176 7.16 -16.57 0.96
CA VAL A 176 8.03 -15.69 1.74
C VAL A 176 7.20 -15.14 2.89
N GLU A 177 7.46 -15.59 4.11
CA GLU A 177 6.87 -14.98 5.32
C GLU A 177 7.53 -13.62 5.59
N VAL A 178 7.32 -12.64 4.70
CA VAL A 178 7.65 -11.26 5.02
C VAL A 178 6.54 -10.71 5.90
N GLN A 179 6.65 -10.88 7.21
CA GLN A 179 5.86 -10.09 8.15
C GLN A 179 6.45 -8.69 8.21
N ASN A 180 6.05 -7.82 7.29
CA ASN A 180 6.10 -6.39 7.56
C ASN A 180 5.09 -6.14 8.69
N ILE A 181 5.57 -6.12 9.93
CA ILE A 181 4.77 -5.72 11.10
C ILE A 181 4.44 -4.25 10.90
N SER A 182 3.29 -3.99 10.29
CA SER A 182 2.75 -2.65 10.17
C SER A 182 2.28 -2.21 11.56
N PRO A 183 2.67 -1.04 12.05
CA PRO A 183 2.26 -0.57 13.36
C PRO A 183 0.75 -0.41 13.38
N THR A 184 0.16 -0.64 14.55
CA THR A 184 -1.23 -0.25 14.78
C THR A 184 -1.37 1.27 14.64
N LEU A 185 -2.59 1.76 14.40
CA LEU A 185 -2.84 3.20 14.30
C LEU A 185 -2.41 3.94 15.58
N LYS A 186 -2.64 3.34 16.76
CA LYS A 186 -2.22 3.88 18.06
C LYS A 186 -0.69 3.99 18.16
N GLN A 187 0.05 2.96 17.73
CA GLN A 187 1.51 3.02 17.65
C GLN A 187 1.98 4.10 16.68
N ALA A 188 1.34 4.24 15.52
CA ALA A 188 1.67 5.27 14.54
C ALA A 188 1.48 6.69 15.12
N GLU A 189 0.45 6.93 15.93
CA GLU A 189 0.26 8.21 16.60
C GLU A 189 1.26 8.49 17.71
N LYS A 190 1.62 7.48 18.51
CA LYS A 190 2.73 7.56 19.48
C LYS A 190 4.00 8.00 18.76
N ILE A 191 4.28 7.40 17.60
CA ILE A 191 5.42 7.76 16.75
C ILE A 191 5.29 9.20 16.23
N TYR A 192 4.13 9.61 15.71
CA TYR A 192 3.91 10.97 15.23
C TYR A 192 4.09 12.02 16.32
N TYR A 193 3.65 11.74 17.54
CA TYR A 193 3.87 12.62 18.66
C TYR A 193 5.38 12.82 18.92
N VAL A 194 6.19 11.75 18.88
CA VAL A 194 7.65 11.85 18.95
C VAL A 194 8.21 12.74 17.84
N LEU A 195 7.75 12.55 16.60
CA LEU A 195 8.19 13.36 15.45
C LEU A 195 7.89 14.86 15.64
N SER A 196 6.82 15.20 16.38
CA SER A 196 6.41 16.59 16.65
C SER A 196 7.23 17.29 17.73
N ILE A 197 7.87 16.53 18.64
CA ILE A 197 8.61 17.08 19.78
C ILE A 197 10.13 17.12 19.57
N THR A 198 10.65 16.40 18.59
CA THR A 198 12.09 16.38 18.28
C THR A 198 12.36 16.17 16.79
N SER A 199 13.41 16.81 16.28
CA SER A 199 13.97 16.57 14.94
C SER A 199 15.14 15.57 14.93
N ASN A 200 15.64 15.16 16.10
CA ASN A 200 16.80 14.27 16.19
C ASN A 200 16.45 12.85 15.73
N ARG A 201 17.06 12.41 14.62
CA ARG A 201 16.85 11.10 14.01
C ARG A 201 17.14 9.93 14.95
N HIS A 202 18.22 9.98 15.74
CA HIS A 202 18.56 8.89 16.66
C HIS A 202 17.50 8.70 17.74
N VAL A 203 17.00 9.81 18.30
CA VAL A 203 15.90 9.80 19.27
C VAL A 203 14.63 9.23 18.65
N ARG A 204 14.28 9.68 17.42
CA ARG A 204 13.09 9.20 16.69
C ARG A 204 13.13 7.71 16.40
N VAL A 205 14.25 7.21 15.89
CA VAL A 205 14.45 5.78 15.57
C VAL A 205 14.34 4.94 16.83
N ARG A 206 15.02 5.33 17.91
CA ARG A 206 14.99 4.59 19.17
C ARG A 206 13.59 4.57 19.81
N ALA A 207 12.90 5.71 19.81
CA ALA A 207 11.54 5.80 20.33
C ALA A 207 10.57 4.95 19.51
N ARG A 208 10.67 4.96 18.17
CA ARG A 208 9.91 4.08 17.28
C ARG A 208 10.11 2.62 17.68
N ASP A 209 11.35 2.18 17.81
CA ASP A 209 11.65 0.77 18.11
C ASP A 209 11.06 0.33 19.46
N LEU A 210 11.10 1.20 20.48
CA LEU A 210 10.44 0.96 21.76
C LEU A 210 8.92 0.89 21.63
N ILE A 211 8.30 1.80 20.88
CA ILE A 211 6.84 1.82 20.68
C ILE A 211 6.36 0.54 19.97
N LEU A 212 7.11 0.07 18.96
CA LEU A 212 6.78 -1.15 18.20
C LEU A 212 6.87 -2.42 19.05
N GLN A 213 7.65 -2.42 20.13
CA GLN A 213 7.77 -3.54 21.07
C GLN A 213 6.59 -3.65 22.04
N ILE A 214 5.79 -2.58 22.20
CA ILE A 214 4.61 -2.59 23.06
C ILE A 214 3.57 -3.50 22.39
N ARG A 215 3.23 -4.59 23.07
CA ARG A 215 2.10 -5.45 22.69
C ARG A 215 0.79 -4.71 23.02
N ASP A 216 0.36 -3.83 22.12
CA ASP A 216 -1.02 -3.32 22.13
C ASP A 216 -1.93 -4.43 21.58
N GLU A 217 -2.98 -4.82 22.33
CA GLU A 217 -3.97 -5.78 21.88
C GLU A 217 -4.74 -5.25 20.64
N CYS A 218 -5.23 -6.19 19.82
CA CYS A 218 -5.80 -5.96 18.49
C CYS A 218 -6.84 -4.84 18.44
N GLY A 219 -6.59 -3.80 17.64
CA GLY A 219 -7.66 -2.93 17.14
C GLY A 219 -7.19 -1.74 16.28
N PRO A 220 -7.79 -1.49 15.11
CA PRO A 220 -7.77 -0.16 14.50
C PRO A 220 -8.82 0.75 15.18
N SER A 221 -8.40 1.74 15.96
CA SER A 221 -9.30 2.61 16.76
C SER A 221 -9.47 4.02 16.17
N ILE A 222 -9.70 4.10 14.86
CA ILE A 222 -10.14 5.35 14.24
C ILE A 222 -11.36 5.89 15.01
N THR A 223 -11.42 7.20 15.27
CA THR A 223 -12.61 7.77 15.93
C THR A 223 -13.79 7.78 14.96
N LYS A 224 -15.02 7.93 15.48
CA LYS A 224 -16.18 8.12 14.62
C LYS A 224 -16.00 9.33 13.69
N ASP A 225 -15.48 10.44 14.20
CA ASP A 225 -15.25 11.65 13.40
C ASP A 225 -14.22 11.42 12.28
N GLU A 226 -13.16 10.66 12.55
CA GLU A 226 -12.18 10.28 11.54
C GLU A 226 -12.76 9.30 10.51
N LEU A 227 -13.61 8.38 10.95
CA LEU A 227 -14.33 7.47 10.05
C LEU A 227 -15.23 8.26 9.11
N ASP A 228 -16.03 9.16 9.66
CA ASP A 228 -16.92 10.05 8.93
C ASP A 228 -16.11 10.90 7.94
N ALA A 229 -14.95 11.43 8.37
CA ALA A 229 -14.01 12.18 7.54
C ALA A 229 -13.43 11.38 6.36
N VAL A 230 -13.05 10.11 6.56
CA VAL A 230 -12.60 9.22 5.46
C VAL A 230 -13.74 9.01 4.48
N TYR A 231 -14.91 8.66 4.99
CA TYR A 231 -16.04 8.30 4.15
C TYR A 231 -16.58 9.49 3.37
N GLU A 232 -16.64 10.68 3.97
CA GLU A 232 -17.01 11.92 3.27
C GLU A 232 -16.07 12.22 2.09
N ARG A 233 -14.76 12.06 2.27
CA ARG A 233 -13.75 12.35 1.24
C ARG A 233 -13.75 11.34 0.09
N TYR A 234 -13.92 10.07 0.41
CA TYR A 234 -13.65 8.98 -0.55
C TYR A 234 -14.89 8.20 -0.99
N ARG A 235 -16.09 8.52 -0.49
CA ARG A 235 -17.35 7.82 -0.86
C ARG A 235 -17.51 7.67 -2.36
N ASP A 236 -17.42 8.77 -3.08
CA ASP A 236 -17.69 8.78 -4.52
C ASP A 236 -16.69 7.91 -5.28
N TYR A 237 -15.43 7.90 -4.84
CA TYR A 237 -14.39 7.07 -5.44
C TYR A 237 -14.55 5.60 -5.09
N GLU A 238 -14.91 5.28 -3.86
CA GLU A 238 -15.25 3.91 -3.45
C GLU A 238 -16.41 3.36 -4.28
N MET A 239 -17.47 4.17 -4.47
CA MET A 239 -18.60 3.79 -5.32
C MET A 239 -18.20 3.64 -6.78
N LYS A 240 -17.35 4.52 -7.31
CA LYS A 240 -16.81 4.42 -8.69
C LYS A 240 -15.97 3.16 -8.89
N ILE A 241 -15.09 2.81 -7.94
CA ILE A 241 -14.29 1.58 -7.97
C ILE A 241 -15.20 0.36 -7.98
N GLN A 242 -16.18 0.32 -7.07
CA GLN A 242 -17.11 -0.81 -6.98
C GLN A 242 -17.92 -1.00 -8.27
N ARG A 243 -18.44 0.09 -8.85
CA ARG A 243 -19.19 0.08 -10.13
C ARG A 243 -18.33 -0.39 -11.29
N ALA A 244 -17.08 0.07 -11.35
CA ALA A 244 -16.17 -0.23 -12.45
C ALA A 244 -15.64 -1.66 -12.38
N PHE A 245 -15.34 -2.17 -11.17
CA PHE A 245 -14.51 -3.36 -11.03
C PHE A 245 -15.09 -4.51 -10.20
N PHE A 246 -16.13 -4.31 -9.37
CA PHE A 246 -16.56 -5.31 -8.36
C PHE A 246 -18.03 -5.76 -8.41
N ASN A 247 -18.72 -5.61 -9.55
CA ASN A 247 -20.14 -5.92 -9.81
C ASN A 247 -21.07 -4.70 -9.70
N ARG A 248 -21.78 -4.45 -10.80
CA ARG A 248 -22.75 -3.36 -10.96
C ARG A 248 -24.02 -3.62 -10.14
N GLY A 249 -24.45 -2.65 -9.33
CA GLY A 249 -25.82 -2.54 -8.81
C GLY A 249 -26.02 -2.78 -7.31
N ASN A 250 -24.98 -3.03 -6.51
CA ASN A 250 -25.08 -3.23 -5.05
C ASN A 250 -24.09 -2.36 -4.24
N GLU A 251 -23.58 -1.29 -4.84
CA GLU A 251 -22.44 -0.54 -4.29
C GLU A 251 -22.82 0.20 -3.02
N GLU A 252 -23.99 0.85 -2.99
CA GLU A 252 -24.48 1.56 -1.79
C GLU A 252 -24.69 0.61 -0.61
N GLN A 253 -25.25 -0.57 -0.87
CA GLN A 253 -25.45 -1.57 0.18
C GLN A 253 -24.13 -2.14 0.70
N ARG A 254 -23.13 -2.35 -0.19
CA ARG A 254 -21.79 -2.80 0.23
C ARG A 254 -21.09 -1.72 1.04
N TYR A 255 -21.10 -0.49 0.55
CA TYR A 255 -20.57 0.68 1.23
C TYR A 255 -21.18 0.85 2.64
N GLY A 256 -22.51 0.86 2.74
CA GLY A 256 -23.21 0.97 4.02
C GLY A 256 -22.88 -0.18 4.99
N ARG A 257 -22.76 -1.42 4.49
CA ARG A 257 -22.33 -2.57 5.31
C ARG A 257 -20.89 -2.47 5.78
N THR A 258 -20.00 -1.84 5.02
CA THR A 258 -18.60 -1.63 5.42
C THR A 258 -18.52 -0.54 6.49
N TYR A 259 -19.24 0.57 6.30
CA TYR A 259 -19.34 1.64 7.30
C TYR A 259 -19.91 1.13 8.63
N ALA A 260 -21.03 0.40 8.60
CA ALA A 260 -21.65 -0.16 9.81
C ALA A 260 -20.72 -1.14 10.54
N ARG A 261 -19.95 -1.94 9.80
CA ARG A 261 -18.92 -2.83 10.38
C ARG A 261 -17.80 -2.06 11.06
N TRP A 262 -17.46 -0.86 10.59
CA TRP A 262 -16.48 0.00 11.24
C TRP A 262 -17.04 0.65 12.50
N ILE A 263 -18.26 1.16 12.48
CA ILE A 263 -18.93 1.70 13.67
C ILE A 263 -18.96 0.66 14.81
N GLN A 264 -19.34 -0.58 14.50
CA GLN A 264 -19.33 -1.68 15.47
C GLN A 264 -17.94 -1.98 16.06
N LYS A 265 -16.85 -1.68 15.35
CA LYS A 265 -15.49 -1.84 15.86
C LYS A 265 -15.04 -0.67 16.74
N ILE A 266 -15.64 0.51 16.56
CA ILE A 266 -15.35 1.71 17.34
C ILE A 266 -16.06 1.62 18.69
N ASP A 267 -17.32 1.16 18.70
CA ASP A 267 -18.13 0.98 19.90
C ASP A 267 -17.55 -0.14 20.78
N GLY A 268 -16.75 0.23 21.79
CA GLY A 268 -16.18 -0.69 22.77
C GLY A 268 -14.66 -0.64 22.93
N GLN A 269 -13.96 0.32 22.30
CA GLN A 269 -12.51 0.47 22.44
C GLN A 269 -12.11 1.60 23.39
N GLU A 270 -10.99 1.41 24.09
CA GLU A 270 -10.35 2.43 24.93
C GLU A 270 -9.88 3.65 24.11
N GLU A 271 -9.62 4.78 24.79
CA GLU A 271 -9.07 5.99 24.17
C GLU A 271 -7.80 5.67 23.36
N ARG A 272 -7.86 5.99 22.05
CA ARG A 272 -6.72 5.94 21.14
C ARG A 272 -5.74 7.09 21.40
N VAL A 273 -6.28 8.26 21.73
CA VAL A 273 -5.53 9.50 21.89
C VAL A 273 -4.59 9.39 23.09
N LEU A 274 -3.35 9.81 22.92
CA LEU A 274 -2.35 9.81 23.99
C LEU A 274 -2.85 10.61 25.19
N ASN A 275 -3.04 9.92 26.31
CA ASN A 275 -3.35 10.59 27.57
C ASN A 275 -2.10 11.32 28.10
N ALA A 276 -2.29 12.17 29.11
CA ALA A 276 -1.20 12.96 29.69
C ALA A 276 -0.05 12.10 30.24
N SER A 277 -0.36 10.92 30.82
CA SER A 277 0.64 9.98 31.34
C SER A 277 1.48 9.39 30.22
N GLU A 278 0.85 8.97 29.11
CA GLU A 278 1.56 8.43 27.94
C GLU A 278 2.47 9.48 27.31
N LYS A 279 1.98 10.72 27.13
CA LYS A 279 2.80 11.83 26.63
C LYS A 279 4.01 12.08 27.52
N HIS A 280 3.81 12.08 28.84
CA HIS A 280 4.91 12.26 29.80
C HIS A 280 5.95 11.13 29.71
N ARG A 281 5.52 9.87 29.60
CA ARG A 281 6.46 8.73 29.43
C ARG A 281 7.25 8.83 28.14
N ILE A 282 6.61 9.22 27.04
CA ILE A 282 7.28 9.41 25.74
C ILE A 282 8.31 10.54 25.84
N LEU A 283 7.97 11.66 26.48
CA LEU A 283 8.89 12.79 26.70
C LEU A 283 10.10 12.38 27.56
N ALA A 284 9.87 11.62 28.64
CA ALA A 284 10.95 11.11 29.49
C ALA A 284 11.87 10.15 28.71
N ALA A 285 11.31 9.24 27.92
CA ALA A 285 12.08 8.31 27.09
C ALA A 285 12.89 9.05 26.01
N ALA A 286 12.30 10.05 25.35
CA ALA A 286 12.99 10.87 24.36
C ALA A 286 14.15 11.66 24.96
N SER A 287 13.98 12.18 26.18
CA SER A 287 15.03 12.93 26.91
C SER A 287 16.22 12.05 27.27
N LEU A 288 16.00 10.77 27.60
CA LEU A 288 17.06 9.79 27.88
C LEU A 288 17.84 9.37 26.63
N CYS A 289 17.36 9.68 25.43
CA CYS A 289 18.01 9.35 24.16
C CYS A 289 18.92 10.47 23.62
N VAL A 290 19.04 11.60 24.34
CA VAL A 290 19.85 12.77 23.95
C VAL A 290 21.31 12.67 24.46
N VAL A 291 21.63 11.65 25.26
CA VAL A 291 22.98 11.38 25.79
C VAL A 291 23.78 10.49 24.84
#